data_AF-A0A1Q7BD03-F1
#
_entry.id   AF-A0A1Q7BD03-F1
#
_cell.length_a   1.000
_cell.length_b   1.000
_cell.length_c   1.000
_cell.angle_alpha   90.00
_cell.angle_beta   90.00
_cell.angle_gamma   90.00
#
_symmetry.space_group_name_H-M   'P 1'
#
loop_
_entity.id
_entity.type
_entity.pdbx_description
1 polymer ?
#
loop_
_entity_poly.entity_id
_entity_poly.type
_entity_poly.pdbx_seq_one_letter_code
_entity_poly.pdbx_strand_id
1 'polypeptide(L)'
;MAKYGEPIHYSYAPAYPMPNYQTLFSRFPGSVEMPSAARPITRHVRDLLRAHGIGIAGVILHTGVSSLEIENDVVEHQVLYPEIFRVPEATANAVNATHAHGGRVIAVGTTVVRALETAWTPKGVRACSGATGLYINPANGVHAIDGLLTGLHDPVTSHLAMLCAIVGLGMVKRAYADAIRNRYLWHEFGDSHLLWRQAAN
;
A
#
# COMPACT_ATOMS: atom_id res chain seq x y z
N MET A 1 2.08 13.45 -17.65
CA MET A 1 0.93 13.93 -16.86
C MET A 1 0.75 15.45 -16.94
N ALA A 2 1.62 16.27 -16.35
CA ALA A 2 1.40 17.73 -16.20
C ALA A 2 1.11 18.56 -17.47
N LYS A 3 1.41 18.05 -18.68
CA LYS A 3 1.18 18.76 -19.94
C LYS A 3 0.07 18.16 -20.82
N TYR A 4 -0.19 16.85 -20.70
CA TYR A 4 -1.03 16.10 -21.66
C TYR A 4 -1.77 14.89 -21.06
N GLY A 5 -1.63 14.61 -19.76
CA GLY A 5 -2.18 13.39 -19.16
C GLY A 5 -3.24 13.70 -18.11
N GLU A 6 -4.24 12.83 -18.05
CA GLU A 6 -5.31 12.86 -17.05
C GLU A 6 -5.12 11.72 -16.04
N PRO A 7 -5.60 11.87 -14.79
CA PRO A 7 -5.64 10.77 -13.84
C PRO A 7 -6.52 9.62 -14.35
N ILE A 8 -6.05 8.39 -14.10
CA ILE A 8 -6.95 7.23 -14.18
C ILE A 8 -8.03 7.41 -13.12
N HIS A 9 -9.26 7.14 -13.52
CA HIS A 9 -10.42 7.13 -12.64
C HIS A 9 -11.32 5.97 -13.06
N TYR A 10 -12.03 5.39 -12.08
CA TYR A 10 -12.96 4.29 -12.37
C TYR A 10 -14.20 4.79 -13.12
N SER A 11 -14.73 3.96 -14.02
CA SER A 11 -15.88 4.28 -14.88
C SER A 11 -17.16 4.65 -14.12
N TYR A 12 -17.32 4.20 -12.87
CA TYR A 12 -18.47 4.52 -12.03
C TYR A 12 -18.31 5.84 -11.24
N ALA A 13 -17.13 6.47 -11.27
CA ALA A 13 -16.84 7.71 -10.57
C ALA A 13 -16.66 8.87 -11.56
N PRO A 14 -17.13 10.09 -11.25
CA PRO A 14 -16.85 11.24 -12.09
C PRO A 14 -15.35 11.55 -12.08
N ALA A 15 -14.83 12.07 -13.19
CA ALA A 15 -13.49 12.63 -13.20
C ALA A 15 -13.44 13.85 -12.27
N TYR A 16 -12.58 13.80 -11.26
CA TYR A 16 -12.38 14.94 -10.36
C TYR A 16 -11.28 15.89 -10.89
N PRO A 17 -11.21 17.14 -10.41
CA PRO A 17 -10.08 18.02 -10.70
C PRO A 17 -8.76 17.42 -10.20
N MET A 18 -7.66 17.66 -10.92
CA MET A 18 -6.32 17.14 -10.59
C MET A 18 -5.89 17.29 -9.11
N PRO A 19 -6.19 18.40 -8.40
CA PRO A 19 -5.89 18.53 -6.98
C PRO A 19 -6.48 17.43 -6.09
N ASN A 20 -7.60 16.82 -6.47
CA ASN A 20 -8.26 15.76 -5.70
C ASN A 20 -7.51 14.41 -5.75
N TYR A 21 -6.63 14.24 -6.75
CA TYR A 21 -5.76 13.08 -6.93
C TYR A 21 -4.37 13.28 -6.31
N GLN A 22 -4.12 14.44 -5.69
CA GLN A 22 -2.86 14.74 -5.02
C GLN A 22 -3.03 14.59 -3.51
N THR A 23 -2.13 13.83 -2.87
CA THR A 23 -2.06 13.75 -1.41
C THR A 23 -0.86 14.55 -0.91
N LEU A 24 -0.69 14.65 0.42
CA LEU A 24 0.50 15.26 1.02
C LEU A 24 1.81 14.55 0.64
N PHE A 25 1.71 13.34 0.09
CA PHE A 25 2.86 12.51 -0.30
C PHE A 25 3.16 12.60 -1.80
N SER A 26 2.31 13.26 -2.59
CA SER A 26 2.53 13.47 -4.02
C SER A 26 3.59 14.57 -4.27
N ARG A 27 4.86 14.23 -4.04
CA ARG A 27 5.99 15.19 -4.10
C ARG A 27 6.74 15.18 -5.43
N PHE A 28 6.74 14.06 -6.15
CA PHE A 28 7.49 13.87 -7.38
C PHE A 28 6.53 13.47 -8.52
N PRO A 29 6.53 14.17 -9.66
CA PRO A 29 5.75 13.76 -10.81
C PRO A 29 6.31 12.45 -11.40
N GLY A 30 5.44 11.57 -11.88
CA GLY A 30 5.85 10.34 -12.56
C GLY A 30 4.89 9.16 -12.38
N SER A 31 4.07 9.17 -11.33
CA SER A 31 3.03 8.15 -11.11
C SER A 31 1.79 8.46 -11.94
N VAL A 32 1.18 7.42 -12.51
CA VAL A 32 -0.11 7.52 -13.20
C VAL A 32 -1.26 7.41 -12.20
N GLU A 33 -1.13 6.53 -11.22
CA GLU A 33 -2.11 6.40 -10.14
C GLU A 33 -1.76 7.28 -8.94
N MET A 34 -2.81 7.72 -8.25
CA MET A 34 -2.65 8.43 -6.98
C MET A 34 -2.32 7.46 -5.84
N PRO A 35 -1.59 7.90 -4.80
CA PRO A 35 -1.41 7.13 -3.56
C PRO A 35 -2.68 7.17 -2.69
N SER A 36 -3.76 6.56 -3.17
CA SER A 36 -5.11 6.64 -2.59
C SER A 36 -5.18 6.19 -1.13
N ALA A 37 -4.46 5.13 -0.75
CA ALA A 37 -4.38 4.65 0.63
C ALA A 37 -3.86 5.71 1.63
N ALA A 38 -3.10 6.70 1.16
CA ALA A 38 -2.58 7.78 1.98
C ALA A 38 -3.49 9.01 2.06
N ARG A 39 -4.58 9.04 1.28
CA ARG A 39 -5.57 10.14 1.26
C ARG A 39 -6.13 10.51 2.64
N PRO A 40 -6.43 9.56 3.56
CA PRO A 40 -6.91 9.90 4.90
C PRO A 40 -5.90 10.67 5.76
N ILE A 41 -4.61 10.60 5.43
CA ILE A 41 -3.55 11.28 6.17
C ILE A 41 -3.49 12.74 5.73
N THR A 42 -4.37 13.54 6.32
CA THR A 42 -4.37 15.00 6.19
C THR A 42 -3.24 15.63 7.01
N ARG A 43 -3.05 16.95 6.90
CA ARG A 43 -2.04 17.67 7.71
C ARG A 43 -2.35 17.51 9.20
N HIS A 44 -3.63 17.59 9.55
CA HIS A 44 -4.12 17.38 10.91
C HIS A 44 -3.77 15.97 11.41
N VAL A 45 -4.07 14.92 10.63
CA VAL A 45 -3.74 13.53 11.01
C VAL A 45 -2.23 13.33 11.14
N ARG A 46 -1.44 13.83 10.20
CA ARG A 46 0.03 13.81 10.26
C ARG A 46 0.57 14.43 11.56
N ASP A 47 0.03 15.59 11.93
CA ASP A 47 0.48 16.32 13.11
C ASP A 47 0.07 15.60 14.40
N LEU A 48 -1.11 14.98 14.43
CA LEU A 48 -1.55 14.10 15.52
C LEU A 48 -0.65 12.87 15.67
N LEU A 49 -0.32 12.18 14.58
CA LEU A 49 0.59 11.04 14.60
C LEU A 49 1.94 11.44 15.19
N ARG A 50 2.50 12.57 14.73
CA ARG A 50 3.77 13.10 15.24
C ARG A 50 3.71 13.44 16.73
N ALA A 51 2.61 14.05 17.20
CA ALA A 51 2.42 14.37 18.61
C ALA A 51 2.39 13.11 19.50
N HIS A 52 1.99 11.96 18.96
CA HIS A 52 2.01 10.66 19.64
C HIS A 52 3.32 9.88 19.41
N GLY A 53 4.37 10.51 18.88
CA GLY A 53 5.66 9.87 18.65
C GLY A 53 5.69 8.91 17.44
N ILE A 54 4.66 8.93 16.58
CA ILE A 54 4.60 8.07 15.40
C ILE A 54 5.34 8.77 14.25
N GLY A 55 6.45 8.17 13.81
CA GLY A 55 7.23 8.65 12.67
C GLY A 55 6.55 8.35 11.34
N ILE A 56 6.84 9.18 10.33
CA ILE A 56 6.44 8.94 8.93
C ILE A 56 7.70 9.01 8.07
N ALA A 57 7.96 7.93 7.32
CA ALA A 57 9.04 7.84 6.35
C ALA A 57 8.46 7.64 4.95
N GLY A 58 9.08 8.26 3.94
CA GLY A 58 8.59 8.25 2.56
C GLY A 58 9.36 7.29 1.67
N VAL A 59 8.66 6.59 0.79
CA VAL A 59 9.23 5.95 -0.41
C VAL A 59 8.83 6.77 -1.64
N ILE A 60 9.55 6.60 -2.75
CA ILE A 60 9.15 7.14 -4.05
C ILE A 60 8.62 5.98 -4.88
N LEU A 61 7.46 6.18 -5.50
CA LEU A 61 6.79 5.22 -6.36
C LEU A 61 6.36 5.91 -7.64
N HIS A 62 6.53 5.24 -8.78
CA HIS A 62 5.90 5.60 -10.04
C HIS A 62 5.13 4.37 -10.52
N THR A 63 3.83 4.35 -10.22
CA THR A 63 2.95 3.25 -10.60
C THR A 63 2.36 3.51 -11.98
N GLY A 64 2.30 2.45 -12.79
CA GLY A 64 1.53 2.41 -14.02
C GLY A 64 0.08 1.99 -13.75
N VAL A 65 -0.65 1.64 -14.81
CA VAL A 65 -2.01 1.06 -14.68
C VAL A 65 -1.88 -0.30 -14.01
N SER A 66 -2.31 -0.41 -12.76
CA SER A 66 -2.12 -1.62 -11.95
C SER A 66 -3.29 -2.61 -12.05
N SER A 67 -4.45 -2.16 -12.54
CA SER A 67 -5.64 -2.97 -12.80
C SER A 67 -5.74 -3.36 -14.27
N LEU A 68 -5.02 -4.39 -14.70
CA LEU A 68 -5.55 -5.20 -15.80
C LEU A 68 -6.63 -6.09 -15.23
N GLU A 69 -7.78 -6.15 -15.91
CA GLU A 69 -8.85 -7.07 -15.58
C GLU A 69 -8.31 -8.49 -15.48
N ILE A 70 -8.84 -9.23 -14.50
CA ILE A 70 -8.47 -10.61 -14.23
C ILE A 70 -8.90 -11.45 -15.44
N GLU A 71 -7.97 -11.79 -16.33
CA GLU A 71 -8.27 -12.72 -17.43
C GLU A 71 -8.28 -14.19 -16.96
N ASN A 72 -7.69 -14.50 -15.80
CA ASN A 72 -7.50 -15.87 -15.32
C ASN A 72 -8.02 -16.07 -13.89
N ASP A 73 -8.76 -17.16 -13.65
CA ASP A 73 -9.28 -17.57 -12.33
C ASP A 73 -8.20 -17.95 -11.29
N VAL A 74 -6.92 -17.84 -11.64
CA VAL A 74 -5.77 -18.26 -10.81
C VAL A 74 -4.90 -17.05 -10.47
N VAL A 75 -4.98 -16.58 -9.23
CA VAL A 75 -4.26 -15.40 -8.73
C VAL A 75 -2.73 -15.57 -8.81
N GLU A 76 -2.22 -16.80 -8.72
CA GLU A 76 -0.78 -17.12 -8.72
C GLU A 76 -0.08 -16.89 -10.08
N HIS A 77 -0.83 -16.83 -11.18
CA HIS A 77 -0.29 -16.61 -12.53
C HIS A 77 -0.35 -15.12 -12.95
N GLN A 78 -0.70 -14.22 -12.03
CA GLN A 78 -0.82 -12.80 -12.34
C GLN A 78 0.55 -12.15 -12.56
N VAL A 79 0.78 -11.66 -13.78
CA VAL A 79 1.92 -10.80 -14.09
C VAL A 79 1.60 -9.38 -13.66
N LEU A 80 2.16 -8.95 -12.54
CA LEU A 80 2.13 -7.54 -12.15
C LEU A 80 3.07 -6.74 -13.04
N TYR A 81 2.61 -5.63 -13.59
CA TYR A 81 3.52 -4.70 -14.26
C TYR A 81 4.57 -4.18 -13.29
N PRO A 82 5.84 -4.11 -13.69
CA PRO A 82 6.89 -3.60 -12.82
C PRO A 82 6.61 -2.16 -12.40
N GLU A 83 6.57 -1.92 -11.08
CA GLU A 83 6.42 -0.60 -10.50
C GLU A 83 7.81 -0.02 -10.20
N ILE A 84 8.08 1.19 -10.69
CA ILE A 84 9.34 1.87 -10.37
C ILE A 84 9.26 2.39 -8.95
N PHE A 85 10.30 2.11 -8.17
CA PHE A 85 10.36 2.52 -6.78
C PHE A 85 11.76 2.96 -6.37
N ARG A 86 11.81 3.73 -5.28
CA ARG A 86 13.01 4.04 -4.52
C ARG A 86 12.70 4.03 -3.04
N VAL A 87 13.45 3.24 -2.29
CA VAL A 87 13.53 3.27 -0.83
C VAL A 87 14.78 4.07 -0.45
N PRO A 88 14.63 5.32 0.06
CA PRO A 88 15.76 6.11 0.53
C PRO A 88 16.43 5.48 1.75
N GLU A 89 17.71 5.81 1.96
CA GLU A 89 18.47 5.36 3.14
C GLU A 89 17.80 5.79 4.46
N ALA A 90 17.28 7.00 4.54
CA ALA A 90 16.52 7.47 5.70
C ALA A 90 15.32 6.57 6.02
N THR A 91 14.62 6.05 5.00
CA THR A 91 13.46 5.18 5.17
C THR A 91 13.88 3.78 5.59
N ALA A 92 14.92 3.22 4.97
CA ALA A 92 15.48 1.93 5.37
C ALA A 92 15.96 1.97 6.83
N ASN A 93 16.67 3.02 7.23
CA ASN A 93 17.14 3.22 8.59
C ASN A 93 15.97 3.37 9.57
N ALA A 94 14.94 4.13 9.21
CA ALA A 94 13.75 4.29 10.06
C ALA A 94 13.02 2.96 10.28
N VAL A 95 12.86 2.14 9.24
CA VAL A 95 12.24 0.81 9.34
C VAL A 95 13.05 -0.10 10.26
N ASN A 96 14.35 -0.21 10.00
CA ASN A 96 15.23 -1.07 10.81
C ASN A 96 15.30 -0.62 12.27
N ALA A 97 15.41 0.69 12.51
CA ALA A 97 15.42 1.23 13.87
C ALA A 97 14.08 0.99 14.57
N THR A 98 12.95 1.10 13.86
CA THR A 98 11.62 0.83 14.45
C THR A 98 11.52 -0.61 14.92
N HIS A 99 11.92 -1.58 14.08
CA HIS A 99 11.94 -2.99 14.49
C HIS A 99 12.93 -3.26 15.63
N ALA A 100 14.12 -2.65 15.59
CA ALA A 100 15.12 -2.81 16.65
C ALA A 100 14.63 -2.33 18.02
N HIS A 101 13.72 -1.34 18.06
CA HIS A 101 13.08 -0.87 19.29
C HIS A 101 11.77 -1.61 19.63
N GLY A 102 11.43 -2.69 18.93
CA GLY A 102 10.18 -3.43 19.13
C GLY A 102 8.93 -2.66 18.69
N GLY A 103 9.10 -1.61 17.88
CA GLY A 103 8.00 -0.85 17.28
C GLY A 103 7.39 -1.56 16.09
N ARG A 104 6.34 -0.96 15.52
CA ARG A 104 5.62 -1.48 14.35
C ARG A 104 5.82 -0.59 13.13
N VAL A 105 6.03 -1.21 11.97
CA VAL A 105 6.09 -0.55 10.66
C VAL A 105 4.79 -0.79 9.92
N ILE A 106 3.99 0.27 9.73
CA ILE A 106 2.73 0.21 9.00
C ILE A 106 2.93 0.79 7.61
N ALA A 107 2.81 -0.04 6.57
CA ALA A 107 2.80 0.42 5.19
C ALA A 107 1.49 1.14 4.86
N VAL A 108 1.56 2.20 4.08
CA VAL A 108 0.38 2.93 3.60
C VAL A 108 0.28 2.71 2.09
N GLY A 109 -0.50 1.70 1.70
CA GLY A 109 -0.67 1.26 0.31
C GLY A 109 0.10 -0.03 -0.01
N THR A 110 -0.49 -0.84 -0.89
CA THR A 110 0.03 -2.16 -1.30
C THR A 110 1.32 -2.05 -2.12
N THR A 111 1.47 -0.99 -2.92
CA THR A 111 2.73 -0.71 -3.62
C THR A 111 3.88 -0.41 -2.65
N VAL A 112 3.61 0.24 -1.51
CA VAL A 112 4.63 0.49 -0.47
C VAL A 112 5.11 -0.83 0.13
N VAL A 113 4.20 -1.78 0.35
CA VAL A 113 4.55 -3.14 0.79
C VAL A 113 5.51 -3.79 -0.21
N ARG A 114 5.17 -3.83 -1.50
CA ARG A 114 6.04 -4.43 -2.54
C ARG A 114 7.42 -3.79 -2.57
N ALA A 115 7.50 -2.46 -2.49
CA ALA A 115 8.77 -1.74 -2.48
C ALA A 115 9.63 -2.08 -1.25
N LEU A 116 9.04 -2.12 -0.05
CA LEU A 116 9.77 -2.44 1.18
C LEU A 116 10.19 -3.92 1.25
N GLU A 117 9.33 -4.83 0.81
CA GLU A 117 9.66 -6.27 0.76
C GLU A 117 10.72 -6.56 -0.31
N THR A 118 10.71 -5.86 -1.44
CA THR A 118 11.80 -5.96 -2.43
C THR A 118 13.13 -5.43 -1.87
N ALA A 119 13.06 -4.44 -0.99
CA ALA A 119 14.21 -3.87 -0.30
C ALA A 119 14.65 -4.70 0.93
N TRP A 120 13.91 -5.73 1.31
CA TRP A 120 14.21 -6.53 2.49
C TRP A 120 15.32 -7.56 2.23
N THR A 121 16.11 -7.82 3.27
CA THR A 121 17.11 -8.90 3.34
C THR A 121 17.11 -9.48 4.76
N PRO A 122 17.74 -10.64 5.01
CA PRO A 122 17.91 -11.15 6.38
C PRO A 122 18.63 -10.21 7.35
N LYS A 123 19.31 -9.15 6.85
CA LYS A 123 19.96 -8.11 7.66
C LYS A 123 19.06 -6.89 7.92
N GLY A 124 17.83 -6.89 7.42
CA GLY A 124 16.90 -5.76 7.43
C GLY A 124 16.70 -5.14 6.04
N VAL A 125 15.97 -4.03 6.00
CA VAL A 125 15.69 -3.27 4.79
C VAL A 125 16.92 -2.47 4.37
N ARG A 126 17.26 -2.48 3.08
CA ARG A 126 18.36 -1.68 2.51
C ARG A 126 17.82 -0.57 1.61
N ALA A 127 18.57 0.54 1.50
CA ALA A 127 18.29 1.53 0.48
C ALA A 127 18.45 0.92 -0.92
N CYS A 128 17.47 1.13 -1.80
CA CYS A 128 17.55 0.66 -3.17
C CYS A 128 16.61 1.45 -4.09
N SER A 129 16.80 1.29 -5.39
CA SER A 129 15.90 1.80 -6.43
C SER A 129 15.86 0.79 -7.56
N GLY A 130 14.74 0.72 -8.27
CA GLY A 130 14.58 -0.22 -9.37
C GLY A 130 13.12 -0.38 -9.75
N ALA A 131 12.80 -1.51 -10.35
CA ALA A 131 11.44 -1.94 -10.64
C ALA A 131 11.11 -3.17 -9.79
N THR A 132 9.87 -3.28 -9.31
CA THR A 132 9.40 -4.48 -8.61
C THR A 132 8.13 -5.02 -9.23
N GLY A 133 8.09 -6.34 -9.44
CA GLY A 133 6.89 -7.10 -9.75
C GLY A 133 6.61 -8.14 -8.67
N LEU A 134 7.08 -7.89 -7.43
CA LEU A 134 7.01 -8.87 -6.35
C LEU A 134 5.56 -9.24 -6.04
N TYR A 135 5.23 -10.50 -6.25
CA TYR A 135 3.96 -11.09 -5.84
C TYR A 135 4.06 -11.59 -4.40
N ILE A 136 3.19 -11.06 -3.53
CA ILE A 136 3.15 -11.38 -2.10
C ILE A 136 1.93 -12.24 -1.83
N ASN A 137 2.15 -13.41 -1.23
CA ASN A 137 1.14 -14.39 -0.93
C ASN A 137 1.43 -15.09 0.41
N PRO A 138 0.50 -15.91 0.94
CA PRO A 138 0.71 -16.58 2.21
C PRO A 138 1.92 -17.53 2.28
N ALA A 139 2.45 -18.00 1.15
CA ALA A 139 3.61 -18.91 1.12
C ALA A 139 4.95 -18.18 1.30
N ASN A 140 5.07 -16.92 0.86
CA ASN A 140 6.29 -16.12 1.02
C ASN A 140 6.20 -15.04 2.10
N GLY A 141 4.99 -14.63 2.51
CA GLY A 141 4.78 -13.76 3.66
C GLY A 141 5.32 -12.34 3.50
N VAL A 142 5.44 -11.63 4.63
CA VAL A 142 6.00 -10.27 4.72
C VAL A 142 6.99 -10.17 5.89
N HIS A 143 8.07 -9.43 5.70
CA HIS A 143 9.18 -9.32 6.64
C HIS A 143 9.54 -7.89 7.03
N ALA A 144 9.28 -6.91 6.15
CA ALA A 144 9.64 -5.51 6.36
C ALA A 144 8.54 -4.69 7.05
N ILE A 145 7.31 -5.20 7.11
CA ILE A 145 6.13 -4.48 7.59
C ILE A 145 5.33 -5.30 8.57
N ASP A 146 4.67 -4.66 9.53
CA ASP A 146 3.81 -5.29 10.55
C ASP A 146 2.33 -5.09 10.27
N GLY A 147 1.99 -4.16 9.40
CA GLY A 147 0.63 -3.87 9.00
C GLY A 147 0.52 -3.01 7.75
N LEU A 148 -0.72 -2.84 7.31
CA LEU A 148 -1.08 -2.17 6.08
C LEU A 148 -2.32 -1.30 6.31
N LEU A 149 -2.21 -0.02 5.94
CA LEU A 149 -3.33 0.86 5.66
C LEU A 149 -3.59 0.86 4.14
N THR A 150 -4.79 0.50 3.73
CA THR A 150 -5.19 0.38 2.32
C THR A 150 -6.68 0.70 2.14
N GLY A 151 -7.17 0.80 0.90
CA GLY A 151 -8.60 0.68 0.61
C GLY A 151 -9.07 -0.79 0.63
N LEU A 152 -10.37 -1.00 0.43
CA LEU A 152 -10.96 -2.32 0.19
C LEU A 152 -10.76 -2.73 -1.29
N HIS A 153 -10.39 -4.00 -1.49
CA HIS A 153 -10.06 -4.56 -2.81
C HIS A 153 -11.00 -5.69 -3.18
N ASP A 154 -11.35 -5.81 -4.45
CA ASP A 154 -12.22 -6.87 -4.95
C ASP A 154 -11.74 -8.29 -4.60
N PRO A 155 -12.68 -9.23 -4.38
CA PRO A 155 -12.35 -10.63 -4.24
C PRO A 155 -11.68 -11.13 -5.54
N VAL A 156 -10.61 -11.92 -5.41
CA VAL A 156 -9.79 -12.47 -6.52
C VAL A 156 -8.71 -11.51 -7.08
N THR A 157 -8.18 -10.61 -6.26
CA THR A 157 -7.04 -9.75 -6.63
C THR A 157 -5.73 -10.19 -5.96
N SER A 158 -4.58 -9.92 -6.58
CA SER A 158 -3.25 -10.05 -5.94
C SER A 158 -3.15 -9.28 -4.61
N HIS A 159 -3.93 -8.19 -4.47
CA HIS A 159 -4.07 -7.47 -3.22
C HIS A 159 -4.67 -8.33 -2.10
N LEU A 160 -5.68 -9.15 -2.38
CA LEU A 160 -6.27 -10.04 -1.38
C LEU A 160 -5.26 -11.07 -0.87
N ALA A 161 -4.43 -11.63 -1.76
CA ALA A 161 -3.35 -12.54 -1.39
C ALA A 161 -2.33 -11.86 -0.46
N MET A 162 -1.95 -10.61 -0.75
CA MET A 162 -1.09 -9.81 0.12
C MET A 162 -1.72 -9.56 1.49
N LEU A 163 -3.00 -9.17 1.55
CA LEU A 163 -3.70 -8.98 2.82
C LEU A 163 -3.70 -10.27 3.66
N CYS A 164 -3.90 -11.42 3.01
CA CYS A 164 -3.85 -12.72 3.67
C CYS A 164 -2.43 -13.08 4.16
N ALA A 165 -1.39 -12.68 3.43
CA ALA A 165 0.00 -12.85 3.85
C ALA A 165 0.34 -12.03 5.11
N ILE A 166 -0.34 -10.89 5.33
CA ILE A 166 -0.11 -10.00 6.46
C ILE A 166 -0.87 -10.46 7.71
N VAL A 167 -2.18 -10.71 7.62
CA VAL A 167 -3.04 -10.97 8.79
C VAL A 167 -3.77 -12.31 8.77
N GLY A 168 -3.55 -13.13 7.75
CA GLY A 168 -4.22 -14.41 7.58
C GLY A 168 -5.64 -14.31 7.01
N LEU A 169 -6.03 -15.35 6.26
CA LEU A 169 -7.33 -15.41 5.56
C LEU A 169 -8.54 -15.23 6.49
N GLY A 170 -8.49 -15.80 7.70
CA GLY A 170 -9.58 -15.70 8.67
C GLY A 170 -9.87 -14.27 9.11
N MET A 171 -8.82 -13.46 9.32
CA MET A 171 -8.99 -12.05 9.68
C MET A 171 -9.56 -11.25 8.51
N VAL A 172 -9.01 -11.45 7.30
CA VAL A 172 -9.48 -10.77 6.09
C VAL A 172 -10.96 -11.06 5.84
N LYS A 173 -11.39 -12.34 5.91
CA LYS A 173 -12.79 -12.73 5.72
C LYS A 173 -13.73 -12.04 6.70
N ARG A 174 -13.35 -11.94 7.99
CA ARG A 174 -14.17 -11.25 9.00
C ARG A 174 -14.26 -9.76 8.70
N ALA A 175 -13.15 -9.09 8.42
CA ALA A 175 -13.13 -7.67 8.11
C ALA A 175 -13.98 -7.34 6.88
N TYR A 176 -13.91 -8.16 5.83
CA TYR A 176 -14.70 -8.00 4.61
C TYR A 176 -16.20 -8.25 4.85
N ALA A 177 -16.55 -9.28 5.63
CA ALA A 177 -17.95 -9.53 5.99
C ALA A 177 -18.55 -8.34 6.77
N ASP A 178 -17.77 -7.73 7.66
CA ASP A 178 -18.18 -6.53 8.41
C ASP A 178 -18.29 -5.30 7.51
N ALA A 179 -17.34 -5.10 6.58
CA ALA A 179 -17.39 -4.02 5.60
C ALA A 179 -18.64 -4.10 4.71
N ILE A 180 -18.98 -5.30 4.22
CA ILE A 180 -20.19 -5.54 3.43
C ILE A 180 -21.45 -5.27 4.27
N ARG A 181 -21.51 -5.83 5.50
CA ARG A 181 -22.65 -5.64 6.41
C ARG A 181 -22.94 -4.17 6.69
N ASN A 182 -21.88 -3.38 6.85
CA ASN A 182 -21.96 -1.95 7.16
C ASN A 182 -21.90 -1.04 5.93
N ARG A 183 -21.93 -1.60 4.71
CA ARG A 183 -21.95 -0.84 3.44
C ARG A 183 -20.80 0.13 3.28
N TYR A 184 -19.60 -0.31 3.62
CA TYR A 184 -18.37 0.45 3.39
C TYR A 184 -18.21 0.72 1.89
N LEU A 185 -17.61 1.86 1.57
CA LEU A 185 -17.25 2.29 0.22
C LEU A 185 -15.90 1.69 -0.18
N TRP A 186 -15.74 1.35 -1.45
CA TRP A 186 -14.57 0.62 -1.97
C TRP A 186 -13.73 1.50 -2.91
N HIS A 187 -12.57 0.98 -3.31
CA HIS A 187 -11.64 1.62 -4.26
C HIS A 187 -11.05 2.97 -3.79
N GLU A 188 -10.49 3.74 -4.73
CA GLU A 188 -9.57 4.86 -4.49
C GLU A 188 -10.16 6.03 -3.68
N PHE A 189 -11.48 6.19 -3.67
CA PHE A 189 -12.20 7.21 -2.89
C PHE A 189 -13.11 6.63 -1.80
N GLY A 190 -13.02 5.30 -1.58
CA GLY A 190 -13.81 4.62 -0.58
C GLY A 190 -13.25 4.75 0.84
N ASP A 191 -13.69 3.84 1.69
CA ASP A 191 -13.27 3.74 3.08
C ASP A 191 -11.85 3.18 3.23
N SER A 192 -11.29 3.39 4.41
CA SER A 192 -9.95 2.95 4.77
C SER A 192 -9.98 1.68 5.60
N HIS A 193 -9.02 0.81 5.33
CA HIS A 193 -8.86 -0.49 5.95
C HIS A 193 -7.45 -0.60 6.54
N LEU A 194 -7.37 -0.62 7.88
CA LEU A 194 -6.14 -0.79 8.62
C LEU A 194 -6.09 -2.20 9.22
N LEU A 195 -5.04 -2.94 8.86
CA LEU A 195 -4.80 -4.30 9.30
C LEU A 195 -3.37 -4.42 9.81
N TRP A 196 -3.15 -5.15 10.90
CA TRP A 196 -1.79 -5.49 11.36
C TRP A 196 -1.77 -6.85 12.04
N ARG A 197 -0.57 -7.43 12.12
CA ARG A 197 -0.33 -8.66 12.87
C ARG A 197 -0.63 -8.42 14.34
N GLN A 198 -1.49 -9.27 14.92
CA GLN A 198 -1.58 -9.33 16.38
C GLN A 198 -0.27 -9.90 16.91
N ALA A 199 0.22 -9.37 18.03
CA ALA A 199 1.35 -9.96 18.72
C ALA A 199 1.02 -11.43 19.02
N ALA A 200 1.98 -12.33 18.78
CA ALA A 200 1.85 -13.69 19.29
C ALA A 200 1.82 -13.58 20.82
N ASN A 201 0.69 -13.96 21.41
CA ASN A 201 0.56 -14.09 22.86
C ASN A 201 1.45 -15.22 23.39
#